data_AF-A0AAV0G5I2-F1
#
_entry.id   AF-A0AAV0G5I2-F1
#
_cell.length_a   1.000
_cell.length_b   1.000
_cell.length_c   1.000
_cell.angle_alpha   90.00
_cell.angle_beta   90.00
_cell.angle_gamma   90.00
#
_symmetry.space_group_name_H-M   'P 1'
#
loop_
_entity.id
_entity.type
_entity.pdbx_description
1 polymer ?
#
loop_
_entity_poly.entity_id
_entity_poly.type
_entity_poly.pdbx_seq_one_letter_code
_entity_poly.pdbx_strand_id
1 'polypeptide(L)'
;MSHTNSLVACGVTGGSPIGIDVEEKQRAVKNNILSLARRYLSGPEFEFLSSINDSEAQHQEFIKLWTMKEAYVKALGVGFSGSPFKTFTLRFRPSSERSSLVNLNSDYKALETAVDQQDHPKKIMSCWQFALIELDGSHYAAICTKKGEVSQSMKVWKTIPFQEDVCVSGTDAVIEVNDLI
;
A
#
# COMPACT_ATOMS: atom_id res chain seq x y z
N MET A 1 13.44 2.00 1.88
CA MET A 1 13.61 1.37 0.56
C MET A 1 12.83 0.07 0.53
N SER A 2 12.40 -0.36 -0.65
CA SER A 2 11.89 -1.71 -0.92
C SER A 2 12.34 -2.16 -2.31
N HIS A 3 12.38 -3.47 -2.54
CA HIS A 3 12.68 -4.03 -3.85
C HIS A 3 12.02 -5.40 -4.00
N THR A 4 11.66 -5.72 -5.23
CA THR A 4 11.24 -7.05 -5.68
C THR A 4 11.85 -7.31 -7.06
N ASN A 5 11.52 -8.40 -7.74
CA ASN A 5 12.07 -8.67 -9.06
C ASN A 5 11.80 -7.48 -9.99
N SER A 6 12.81 -7.02 -10.71
CA SER A 6 12.72 -5.91 -11.69
C SER A 6 12.25 -4.55 -11.15
N LEU A 7 12.11 -4.35 -9.83
CA LEU A 7 11.65 -3.08 -9.27
C LEU A 7 12.36 -2.71 -7.96
N VAL A 8 12.80 -1.45 -7.87
CA VAL A 8 13.32 -0.84 -6.64
C VAL A 8 12.53 0.42 -6.35
N ALA A 9 12.21 0.64 -5.07
CA ALA A 9 11.49 1.81 -4.61
C ALA A 9 12.19 2.47 -3.41
N CYS A 10 12.26 3.80 -3.44
CA CYS A 10 12.84 4.61 -2.39
C CYS A 10 11.91 5.76 -2.04
N GLY A 11 11.59 5.88 -0.75
CA GLY A 11 10.85 7.01 -0.18
C GLY A 11 11.83 7.92 0.55
N VAL A 12 11.77 9.22 0.29
CA VAL A 12 12.63 10.24 0.90
C VAL A 12 11.75 11.36 1.44
N THR A 13 12.01 11.80 2.66
CA THR A 13 11.26 12.87 3.34
C THR A 13 12.21 13.80 4.09
N GLY A 14 11.80 15.05 4.26
CA GLY A 14 12.56 16.08 4.99
C GLY A 14 12.42 16.01 6.52
N GLY A 15 12.32 14.82 7.11
CA GLY A 15 12.25 14.62 8.56
C GLY A 15 10.98 13.94 9.09
N SER A 16 9.98 13.71 8.24
CA SER A 16 8.78 12.95 8.61
C SER A 16 8.94 11.45 8.34
N PRO A 17 8.39 10.55 9.18
CA PRO A 17 8.42 9.13 8.89
C PRO A 17 7.74 8.79 7.55
N ILE A 18 8.38 7.91 6.78
CA ILE A 18 7.85 7.35 5.53
C ILE A 18 8.14 5.86 5.49
N GLY A 19 7.15 5.11 5.01
CA GLY A 19 7.34 3.73 4.63
C GLY A 19 6.97 3.54 3.17
N ILE A 20 7.77 2.72 2.48
CA ILE A 20 7.51 2.32 1.10
C ILE A 20 7.70 0.82 0.99
N ASP A 21 6.76 0.17 0.33
CA ASP A 21 6.86 -1.24 -0.01
C ASP A 21 6.39 -1.51 -1.44
N VAL A 22 6.95 -2.56 -2.06
CA VAL A 22 6.62 -2.96 -3.42
C VAL A 22 6.61 -4.48 -3.54
N GLU A 23 5.63 -5.00 -4.25
CA GLU A 23 5.42 -6.43 -4.46
C GLU A 23 4.94 -6.71 -5.89
N GLU A 24 5.38 -7.84 -6.47
CA GLU A 24 4.85 -8.34 -7.74
C GLU A 24 3.41 -8.84 -7.55
N LYS A 25 2.51 -8.50 -8.49
CA LYS A 25 1.11 -8.91 -8.44
C LYS A 25 0.92 -10.42 -8.41
N GLN A 26 1.75 -11.14 -9.17
CA GLN A 26 1.72 -12.59 -9.30
C GLN A 26 2.83 -13.27 -8.49
N ARG A 27 3.31 -12.60 -7.43
CA ARG A 27 4.38 -13.14 -6.60
C ARG A 27 3.99 -14.53 -6.09
N ALA A 28 4.78 -15.54 -6.45
CA ALA A 28 4.50 -16.91 -6.04
C ALA A 28 4.53 -17.03 -4.50
N VAL A 29 3.36 -17.28 -3.90
CA VAL A 29 3.24 -17.54 -2.47
C VAL A 29 3.43 -19.03 -2.24
N LYS A 30 4.56 -19.41 -1.62
CA LYS A 30 4.89 -20.83 -1.34
C LYS A 30 3.87 -21.52 -0.42
N ASN A 31 3.21 -20.74 0.44
CA ASN A 31 2.21 -21.21 1.38
C ASN A 31 0.80 -20.83 0.91
N ASN A 32 -0.21 -21.51 1.43
CA ASN A 32 -1.59 -21.11 1.20
C ASN A 32 -1.83 -19.65 1.67
N ILE A 33 -2.44 -18.84 0.80
CA ILE A 33 -2.68 -17.40 1.02
C ILE A 33 -3.50 -17.14 2.29
N LEU A 34 -4.58 -17.90 2.50
CA LEU A 34 -5.40 -17.79 3.70
C LEU A 34 -4.63 -18.16 4.97
N SER A 35 -3.63 -19.04 4.88
CA SER A 35 -2.76 -19.36 6.03
C SER A 35 -1.86 -18.18 6.41
N LEU A 36 -1.31 -17.47 5.42
CA LEU A 36 -0.54 -16.24 5.67
C LEU A 36 -1.44 -15.11 6.17
N ALA A 37 -2.61 -14.94 5.53
CA ALA A 37 -3.60 -13.97 5.94
C ALA A 37 -4.02 -14.17 7.40
N ARG A 38 -4.33 -15.40 7.81
CA ARG A 38 -4.65 -15.73 9.21
C ARG A 38 -3.52 -15.38 10.17
N ARG A 39 -2.26 -15.47 9.73
CA ARG A 39 -1.08 -15.20 10.56
C ARG A 39 -0.79 -13.70 10.70
N TYR A 40 -0.94 -12.92 9.64
CA TYR A 40 -0.48 -11.54 9.60
C TYR A 40 -1.59 -10.50 9.45
N LEU A 41 -2.72 -10.81 8.83
CA LEU A 41 -3.82 -9.87 8.71
C LEU A 41 -4.70 -9.88 9.98
N SER A 42 -5.35 -8.76 10.24
CA SER A 42 -6.36 -8.63 11.29
C SER A 42 -7.59 -9.48 10.98
N GLY A 43 -8.43 -9.74 11.99
CA GLY A 43 -9.66 -10.52 11.83
C GLY A 43 -10.53 -10.02 10.66
N PRO A 44 -10.90 -8.73 10.60
CA PRO A 44 -11.72 -8.20 9.51
C PRO A 44 -11.09 -8.32 8.11
N GLU A 45 -9.77 -8.12 7.99
CA GLU A 45 -9.05 -8.29 6.71
C GLU A 45 -9.02 -9.77 6.28
N PHE A 46 -8.83 -10.69 7.22
CA PHE A 46 -8.86 -12.12 6.96
C PHE A 46 -10.25 -12.58 6.50
N GLU A 47 -11.31 -12.13 7.17
CA GLU A 47 -12.70 -12.46 6.79
C GLU A 47 -13.03 -11.90 5.40
N PHE A 48 -12.65 -10.65 5.11
CA PHE A 48 -12.77 -10.06 3.77
C PHE A 48 -12.08 -10.93 2.72
N LEU A 49 -10.80 -11.25 2.93
CA LEU A 49 -10.03 -12.05 1.98
C LEU A 49 -10.61 -13.45 1.78
N SER A 50 -11.10 -14.07 2.86
CA SER A 50 -11.70 -15.41 2.84
C SER A 50 -13.05 -15.45 2.13
N SER A 51 -13.73 -14.30 1.99
CA SER A 51 -15.00 -14.20 1.28
C SER A 51 -14.84 -14.18 -0.26
N ILE A 52 -13.62 -13.98 -0.76
CA ILE A 52 -13.32 -13.93 -2.18
C ILE A 52 -13.16 -15.36 -2.72
N ASN A 53 -14.08 -15.75 -3.61
CA ASN A 53 -14.09 -17.09 -4.22
C ASN A 53 -13.11 -17.24 -5.39
N ASP A 54 -12.85 -16.15 -6.13
CA ASP A 54 -11.90 -16.17 -7.23
C ASP A 54 -10.46 -16.17 -6.69
N SER A 55 -9.70 -17.20 -7.02
CA SER A 55 -8.36 -17.40 -6.44
C SER A 55 -7.36 -16.33 -6.88
N GLU A 56 -7.49 -15.80 -8.09
CA GLU A 56 -6.58 -14.76 -8.60
C GLU A 56 -6.90 -13.42 -7.95
N ALA A 57 -8.18 -13.05 -7.86
CA ALA A 57 -8.62 -11.88 -7.12
C ALA A 57 -8.22 -11.99 -5.65
N GLN A 58 -8.45 -13.12 -4.98
CA GLN A 58 -8.03 -13.35 -3.59
C GLN A 58 -6.51 -13.16 -3.44
N HIS A 59 -5.73 -13.63 -4.41
CA HIS A 59 -4.28 -13.46 -4.39
C HIS A 59 -3.89 -11.98 -4.49
N GLN A 60 -4.42 -11.28 -5.48
CA GLN A 60 -4.11 -9.88 -5.70
C GLN A 60 -4.51 -9.02 -4.49
N GLU A 61 -5.66 -9.30 -3.89
CA GLU A 61 -6.13 -8.62 -2.67
C GLU A 61 -5.21 -8.88 -1.48
N PHE A 62 -4.70 -10.10 -1.33
CA PHE A 62 -3.69 -10.39 -0.32
C PHE A 62 -2.40 -9.58 -0.55
N ILE A 63 -1.89 -9.53 -1.78
CA ILE A 63 -0.66 -8.78 -2.09
C ILE A 63 -0.86 -7.28 -1.83
N LYS A 64 -2.00 -6.71 -2.20
CA LYS A 64 -2.32 -5.29 -1.92
C LYS A 64 -2.33 -5.01 -0.41
N LEU A 65 -3.04 -5.83 0.38
CA LEU A 65 -3.06 -5.73 1.85
C LEU A 65 -1.66 -5.87 2.44
N TRP A 66 -0.92 -6.88 2.00
CA TRP A 66 0.45 -7.14 2.46
C TRP A 66 1.39 -5.96 2.19
N THR A 67 1.39 -5.43 0.97
CA THR A 67 2.23 -4.29 0.57
C THR A 67 1.95 -3.07 1.45
N MET A 68 0.67 -2.78 1.73
CA MET A 68 0.31 -1.67 2.62
C MET A 68 0.71 -1.92 4.09
N LYS A 69 0.56 -3.16 4.59
CA LYS A 69 0.98 -3.55 5.94
C LYS A 69 2.48 -3.34 6.14
N GLU A 70 3.29 -3.81 5.18
CA GLU A 70 4.74 -3.63 5.19
C GLU A 70 5.14 -2.16 5.07
N ALA A 71 4.47 -1.39 4.20
CA ALA A 71 4.70 0.05 4.13
C ALA A 71 4.42 0.75 5.48
N TYR A 72 3.34 0.40 6.18
CA TYR A 72 3.09 0.93 7.52
C TYR A 72 4.18 0.58 8.53
N VAL A 73 4.57 -0.69 8.60
CA VAL A 73 5.62 -1.17 9.51
C VAL A 73 6.94 -0.46 9.24
N LYS A 74 7.29 -0.26 7.97
CA LYS A 74 8.48 0.49 7.57
C LYS A 74 8.40 1.96 8.00
N ALA A 75 7.22 2.57 7.92
CA ALA A 75 7.01 3.93 8.41
C ALA A 75 7.15 4.03 9.94
N LEU A 76 6.77 2.99 10.68
CA LEU A 76 6.97 2.92 12.13
C LEU A 76 8.43 2.69 12.53
N GLY A 77 9.24 2.07 11.66
CA GLY A 77 10.65 1.79 11.93
C GLY A 77 10.89 0.69 13.00
N VAL A 78 9.87 -0.12 13.32
CA VAL A 78 9.93 -1.14 14.38
C VAL A 78 10.54 -2.49 13.94
N GLY A 79 10.68 -2.68 12.63
CA GLY A 79 11.14 -3.96 12.04
C GLY A 79 10.11 -5.09 12.17
N PHE A 80 10.33 -6.18 11.41
CA PHE A 80 9.34 -7.26 11.26
C PHE A 80 8.94 -7.93 12.58
N SER A 81 9.91 -8.20 13.47
CA SER A 81 9.66 -8.87 14.75
C SER A 81 8.84 -8.02 15.73
N GLY A 82 8.87 -6.70 15.58
CA GLY A 82 8.08 -5.75 16.36
C GLY A 82 6.77 -5.34 15.68
N SER A 83 6.44 -5.92 14.53
CA SER A 83 5.34 -5.46 13.68
C SER A 83 3.97 -5.78 14.28
N PRO A 84 3.10 -4.78 14.47
CA PRO A 84 1.79 -4.98 15.06
C PRO A 84 0.75 -5.34 13.99
N PHE A 85 1.05 -6.29 13.09
CA PHE A 85 0.25 -6.53 11.87
C PHE A 85 -1.25 -6.77 12.13
N LYS A 86 -1.59 -7.40 13.27
CA LYS A 86 -2.97 -7.69 13.67
C LYS A 86 -3.66 -6.60 14.48
N THR A 87 -2.93 -5.61 14.98
CA THR A 87 -3.51 -4.59 15.88
C THR A 87 -4.19 -3.46 15.11
N PHE A 88 -4.26 -3.57 13.78
CA PHE A 88 -4.89 -2.58 12.94
C PHE A 88 -5.52 -3.21 11.72
N THR A 89 -6.50 -2.50 11.17
CA THR A 89 -7.25 -2.95 10.01
C THR A 89 -7.18 -1.88 8.93
N LEU A 90 -6.77 -2.30 7.74
CA LEU A 90 -6.88 -1.53 6.52
C LEU A 90 -8.27 -1.80 5.95
N ARG A 91 -9.01 -0.72 5.67
CA ARG A 91 -10.31 -0.78 4.99
C ARG A 91 -10.31 0.25 3.88
N PHE A 92 -10.86 -0.11 2.73
CA PHE A 92 -11.19 0.87 1.70
C PHE A 92 -12.56 1.46 2.01
N ARG A 93 -12.67 2.78 1.89
CA ARG A 93 -13.96 3.45 1.83
C ARG A 93 -14.22 3.71 0.35
N PRO A 94 -15.24 3.10 -0.27
CA PRO A 94 -15.63 3.50 -1.62
C PRO A 94 -15.94 4.99 -1.57
N SER A 95 -15.38 5.76 -2.49
CA SER A 95 -15.67 7.19 -2.55
C SER A 95 -17.14 7.38 -2.93
N SER A 96 -18.00 7.59 -1.92
CA SER A 96 -19.30 8.20 -2.15
C SER A 96 -19.03 9.60 -2.72
N GLU A 97 -19.40 9.79 -3.98
CA GLU A 97 -19.39 11.04 -4.76
C GLU A 97 -18.14 11.29 -5.63
N ARG A 98 -18.40 11.25 -6.95
CA ARG A 98 -17.60 11.92 -7.99
C ARG A 98 -17.58 13.42 -7.68
N SER A 99 -16.53 13.90 -7.00
CA SER A 99 -16.23 15.33 -7.03
C SER A 99 -15.60 15.66 -8.37
N SER A 100 -16.40 16.29 -9.21
CA SER A 100 -16.09 16.76 -10.56
C SER A 100 -15.12 17.93 -10.53
N LEU A 101 -13.86 17.72 -10.17
CA LEU A 101 -12.76 18.66 -10.45
C LEU A 101 -11.46 17.84 -10.57
N VAL A 102 -11.24 17.24 -11.75
CA VAL A 102 -9.96 16.62 -12.09
C VAL A 102 -9.00 17.75 -12.45
N ASN A 103 -8.28 18.26 -11.47
CA ASN A 103 -7.07 19.04 -11.70
C ASN A 103 -5.91 18.05 -11.62
N LEU A 104 -5.31 17.69 -12.76
CA LEU A 104 -4.04 16.98 -12.80
C LEU A 104 -2.96 17.92 -12.26
N ASN A 105 -2.85 18.06 -10.95
CA ASN A 105 -1.71 18.60 -10.20
C ASN A 105 -2.11 18.58 -8.72
N SER A 106 -1.43 17.73 -7.92
CA SER A 106 -1.68 17.52 -6.49
C SER A 106 -2.94 16.71 -6.19
N ASP A 107 -2.83 15.85 -5.18
CA ASP A 107 -3.92 15.15 -4.46
C ASP A 107 -4.05 13.64 -4.77
N TYR A 108 -3.06 12.87 -4.31
CA TYR A 108 -3.19 11.43 -4.07
C TYR A 108 -4.30 11.19 -3.03
N LYS A 109 -5.28 10.34 -3.35
CA LYS A 109 -6.46 10.15 -2.50
C LYS A 109 -6.09 9.24 -1.31
N ALA A 110 -6.07 9.85 -0.13
CA ALA A 110 -5.74 9.15 1.11
C ALA A 110 -6.75 8.02 1.40
N LEU A 111 -6.25 6.78 1.49
CA LEU A 111 -6.95 5.67 2.11
C LEU A 111 -7.10 5.95 3.62
N GLU A 112 -8.35 6.10 4.09
CA GLU A 112 -8.62 6.25 5.52
C GLU A 112 -8.57 4.89 6.23
N THR A 113 -7.55 4.73 7.06
CA THR A 113 -7.41 3.56 7.93
C THR A 113 -8.20 3.75 9.22
N ALA A 114 -9.12 2.84 9.49
CA ALA A 114 -9.74 2.69 10.81
C ALA A 114 -8.98 1.62 11.58
N VAL A 115 -8.11 2.05 12.49
CA VAL A 115 -7.37 1.15 13.37
C VAL A 115 -8.12 0.99 14.68
N ASP A 116 -8.80 -0.15 14.82
CA ASP A 116 -9.30 -0.61 16.11
C ASP A 116 -8.18 -1.38 16.83
N GLN A 117 -7.59 -0.76 17.86
CA GLN A 117 -6.79 -1.50 18.84
C GLN A 117 -7.71 -1.93 19.98
N GLN A 118 -7.70 -3.22 20.29
CA GLN A 118 -8.59 -3.80 21.29
C GLN A 118 -8.24 -3.44 22.75
N ASP A 119 -7.12 -2.76 23.05
CA ASP A 119 -6.67 -2.61 24.45
C ASP A 119 -6.35 -1.19 24.95
N HIS A 120 -6.37 -0.13 24.13
CA HIS A 120 -6.21 1.24 24.66
C HIS A 120 -7.09 2.28 23.92
N PRO A 121 -8.16 2.79 24.55
CA PRO A 121 -9.04 3.76 23.92
C PRO A 121 -8.42 5.15 24.00
N LYS A 122 -8.20 5.74 22.81
CA LYS A 122 -7.88 7.15 22.54
C LYS A 122 -6.37 7.47 22.42
N LYS A 123 -5.96 7.65 21.16
CA LYS A 123 -4.96 8.64 20.66
C LYS A 123 -3.74 8.12 19.91
N ILE A 124 -3.84 7.05 19.12
CA ILE A 124 -2.93 6.80 18.01
C ILE A 124 -3.78 6.11 16.94
N MET A 125 -4.29 6.77 15.91
CA MET A 125 -3.80 6.55 14.53
C MET A 125 -4.55 7.38 13.47
N SER A 126 -5.24 8.46 13.83
CA SER A 126 -5.82 9.38 12.83
C SER A 126 -4.76 10.16 12.02
N CYS A 127 -3.47 9.95 12.30
CA CYS A 127 -2.35 10.71 11.75
C CYS A 127 -1.64 10.03 10.58
N TRP A 128 -2.01 8.82 10.14
CA TRP A 128 -1.39 8.16 8.97
C TRP A 128 -2.29 8.21 7.74
N GLN A 129 -1.66 8.26 6.56
CA GLN A 129 -2.29 8.15 5.25
C GLN A 129 -1.51 7.18 4.37
N PHE A 130 -2.22 6.54 3.45
CA PHE A 130 -1.66 5.58 2.52
C PHE A 130 -1.99 5.97 1.08
N ALA A 131 -1.06 5.67 0.18
CA ALA A 131 -1.30 5.61 -1.26
C ALA A 131 -0.95 4.19 -1.73
N LEU A 132 -1.83 3.59 -2.53
CA LEU A 132 -1.61 2.30 -3.17
C LEU A 132 -1.62 2.51 -4.68
N ILE A 133 -0.55 2.08 -5.34
CA ILE A 133 -0.31 2.33 -6.76
C ILE A 133 -0.03 1.00 -7.45
N GLU A 134 -0.56 0.86 -8.64
CA GLU A 134 -0.23 -0.18 -9.60
C GLU A 134 0.81 0.36 -10.60
N LEU A 135 1.87 -0.42 -10.83
CA LEU A 135 2.98 -0.05 -11.72
C LEU A 135 3.08 -1.06 -12.88
N ASP A 136 2.97 -0.55 -14.10
CA ASP A 136 3.12 -1.27 -15.39
C ASP A 136 2.34 -2.59 -15.41
N GLY A 137 1.13 -2.61 -14.82
CA GLY A 137 0.27 -3.79 -14.75
C GLY A 137 0.80 -4.96 -13.90
N SER A 138 1.99 -4.86 -13.31
CA SER A 138 2.78 -6.00 -12.84
C SER A 138 3.13 -5.94 -11.36
N HIS A 139 3.13 -4.75 -10.76
CA HIS A 139 3.49 -4.54 -9.37
C HIS A 139 2.48 -3.69 -8.63
N TYR A 140 2.40 -3.90 -7.32
CA TYR A 140 1.81 -2.95 -6.40
C TYR A 140 2.92 -2.22 -5.62
N ALA A 141 2.72 -0.94 -5.37
CA ALA A 141 3.54 -0.10 -4.54
C ALA A 141 2.66 0.59 -3.49
N ALA A 142 3.03 0.50 -2.22
CA ALA A 142 2.35 1.20 -1.15
C ALA A 142 3.28 2.22 -0.49
N ILE A 143 2.75 3.41 -0.23
CA ILE A 143 3.43 4.49 0.48
C ILE A 143 2.61 4.82 1.72
N CYS A 144 3.27 4.84 2.88
CA CYS A 144 2.66 5.25 4.15
C CYS A 144 3.39 6.48 4.71
N THR A 145 2.64 7.54 5.03
CA THR A 145 3.15 8.80 5.59
C THR A 145 2.21 9.37 6.64
N LYS A 146 2.66 10.38 7.39
CA LYS A 146 1.76 11.13 8.29
C LYS A 146 0.89 12.13 7.51
N LYS A 147 -0.38 12.27 7.91
CA LYS A 147 -1.33 13.27 7.39
C LYS A 147 -0.80 14.68 7.62
N GLY A 148 -0.93 15.55 6.62
CA GLY A 148 -0.65 16.99 6.73
C GLY A 148 0.82 17.40 6.75
N GLU A 149 1.78 16.46 6.75
CA GLU A 149 3.21 16.78 6.84
C GLU A 149 3.94 16.78 5.48
N VAL A 150 3.39 16.13 4.45
CA VAL A 150 4.14 15.92 3.19
C VAL A 150 3.25 16.20 1.98
N SER A 151 3.64 17.20 1.18
CA SER A 151 3.23 17.28 -0.23
C SER A 151 3.90 16.12 -0.94
N GLN A 152 3.15 15.07 -1.24
CA GLN A 152 3.68 13.92 -1.95
C GLN A 152 3.94 14.33 -3.40
N SER A 153 5.15 14.10 -3.89
CA SER A 153 5.43 14.11 -5.33
C SER A 153 6.15 12.81 -5.63
N MET A 154 5.46 11.87 -6.27
CA MET A 154 6.07 10.62 -6.68
C MET A 154 6.68 10.77 -8.07
N LYS A 155 7.91 10.28 -8.23
CA LYS A 155 8.52 10.09 -9.54
C LYS A 155 8.76 8.61 -9.78
N VAL A 156 8.25 8.11 -10.89
CA VAL A 156 8.47 6.75 -11.38
C VAL A 156 9.30 6.83 -12.64
N TRP A 157 10.33 5.98 -12.69
CA TRP A 157 11.26 5.87 -13.80
C TRP A 157 11.28 4.42 -14.27
N LYS A 158 11.28 4.23 -15.59
CA LYS A 158 11.55 2.95 -16.24
C LYS A 158 12.98 2.98 -16.74
N THR A 159 13.81 2.11 -16.19
CA THR A 159 15.24 2.09 -16.45
C THR A 159 15.65 0.77 -17.09
N ILE A 160 16.29 0.82 -18.25
CA ILE A 160 17.07 -0.29 -18.78
C ILE A 160 18.54 0.02 -18.49
N PRO A 161 19.23 -0.80 -17.68
CA PRO A 161 20.59 -0.53 -17.26
C PRO A 161 21.50 -0.20 -18.44
N PHE A 162 22.18 0.95 -18.36
CA PHE A 162 23.11 1.46 -19.37
C PHE A 162 22.52 1.77 -20.76
N GLN A 163 21.20 1.73 -20.93
CA GLN A 163 20.54 1.98 -22.21
C GLN A 163 19.58 3.16 -22.17
N GLU A 164 18.61 3.14 -21.25
CA GLU A 164 17.59 4.18 -21.16
C GLU A 164 17.13 4.40 -19.73
N ASP A 165 16.73 5.63 -19.45
CA ASP A 165 16.05 6.00 -18.21
C ASP A 165 14.94 7.00 -18.55
N VAL A 166 13.69 6.54 -18.47
CA VAL A 166 12.52 7.30 -18.92
C VAL A 166 11.62 7.58 -17.73
N CYS A 167 11.34 8.85 -17.47
CA CYS A 167 10.33 9.23 -16.48
C CYS A 167 8.94 8.86 -17.01
N VAL A 168 8.26 7.95 -16.32
CA VAL A 168 6.91 7.47 -16.65
C VAL A 168 5.86 7.97 -15.66
N SER A 169 6.19 9.03 -14.91
CA SER A 169 5.28 9.62 -13.93
C SER A 169 4.10 10.28 -14.65
N GLY A 170 2.87 10.01 -14.20
CA GLY A 170 1.66 10.59 -14.80
C GLY A 170 1.25 9.99 -16.14
N THR A 171 1.84 8.86 -16.54
CA THR A 171 1.38 8.06 -17.69
C THR A 171 0.51 6.90 -17.20
N ASP A 172 -0.13 6.20 -18.13
CA ASP A 172 -0.95 5.01 -17.84
C ASP A 172 -0.15 3.83 -17.25
N ALA A 173 1.19 3.92 -17.19
CA ALA A 173 2.03 2.96 -16.51
C ALA A 173 1.97 3.09 -14.98
N VAL A 174 1.37 4.17 -14.45
CA VAL A 174 1.27 4.45 -13.01
C VAL A 174 -0.20 4.73 -12.68
N ILE A 175 -0.89 3.73 -12.14
CA ILE A 175 -2.33 3.79 -11.89
C ILE A 175 -2.58 3.79 -10.38
N GLU A 176 -3.36 4.72 -9.87
CA GLU A 176 -3.79 4.69 -8.47
C GLU A 176 -4.84 3.61 -8.26
N VAL A 177 -4.62 2.74 -7.28
CA VAL A 177 -5.57 1.69 -6.91
C VAL A 177 -6.56 2.28 -5.91
N ASN A 178 -7.71 2.69 -6.43
CA ASN A 178 -8.79 3.27 -5.63
C ASN A 178 -9.80 2.24 -5.10
N ASP A 179 -9.75 1.00 -5.60
CA ASP A 179 -10.68 -0.07 -5.26
C ASP A 179 -9.94 -1.40 -4.94
N LEU A 180 -10.22 -1.94 -3.75
CA LEU A 180 -10.22 -3.39 -3.48
C LEU A 180 -11.68 -3.81 -3.57
N ILE A 181 -12.00 -4.79 -4.43
CA ILE A 181 -13.40 -5.21 -4.66
C ILE A 181 -13.97 -5.84 -3.39
#